data_AF-A0A1U7M6Q2-F1
#
_entry.id   AF-A0A1U7M6Q2-F1
#
_cell.length_a   1.000
_cell.length_b   1.000
_cell.length_c   1.000
_cell.angle_alpha   90.00
_cell.angle_beta   90.00
_cell.angle_gamma   90.00
#
_symmetry.space_group_name_H-M   'P 1'
#
loop_
_entity.id
_entity.type
_entity.pdbx_description
1 polymer ?
#
loop_
_entity_poly.entity_id
_entity_poly.type
_entity_poly.pdbx_seq_one_letter_code
_entity_poly.pdbx_strand_id
1 'polypeptide(L)'
;MGVFKRIKNVFIPTNQERKEITMDEIIEMFKGTNNLGENLSEITYFTCIKMLSESLGKLSLKYYQDTEEGPVSAKSTQVSKKIKTRPNPYMTPSTFLASVEFNRNQHGNAYVWNRWHKGNLIDQWILQSEYVTLIIDDAGLFGTTNDLYYLYEDPITNIKYKFNHKDIMHFKTGVSRDGITGLSVQEILHSTVEGNKASQSFLNNLHKGGMSARAALEYTGDLNKDAERKLLKGIEEYATGAENAGKFIPLPLGMKIVPLDLKLTDSQFFDLKKYSSLQIAAAFGIKPNHINDYSKSSYSNSEMQNISFYVDTLLFILKQYEEEINYKLQTEKQIDQGYYYKFNVNSILRADLKSQIESLSTGVQNGIYTPNEARAYLDKPKVPEGDKTYANGNIIPLEMAGEQYRKGGDK
;
A
#
# COMPACT_ATOMS: atom_id res chain seq x y z
N MET A 1 -26.91 4.63 -9.82
CA MET A 1 -28.13 4.66 -8.98
C MET A 1 -28.13 3.45 -8.08
N GLY A 2 -28.21 3.64 -6.76
CA GLY A 2 -28.64 2.61 -5.80
C GLY A 2 -27.56 1.88 -5.00
N VAL A 3 -26.87 2.56 -4.06
CA VAL A 3 -26.20 1.88 -2.91
C VAL A 3 -26.62 2.48 -1.55
N PHE A 4 -27.53 3.46 -1.52
CA PHE A 4 -28.20 3.86 -0.28
C PHE A 4 -29.49 3.06 -0.11
N LYS A 5 -29.39 1.81 0.37
CA LYS A 5 -30.55 1.15 0.96
C LYS A 5 -30.79 1.77 2.34
N ARG A 6 -31.68 2.75 2.37
CA ARG A 6 -32.32 3.28 3.59
C ARG A 6 -33.00 2.11 4.30
N ILE A 7 -32.40 1.60 5.36
CA ILE A 7 -32.95 0.50 6.14
C ILE A 7 -34.04 1.08 7.04
N LYS A 8 -35.26 1.15 6.53
CA LYS A 8 -36.42 1.63 7.29
C LYS A 8 -37.10 0.54 8.14
N ASN A 9 -36.56 -0.69 8.20
CA ASN A 9 -37.14 -1.81 8.96
C ASN A 9 -36.09 -2.90 9.26
N VAL A 10 -35.13 -2.65 10.15
CA VAL A 10 -34.43 -3.76 10.83
C VAL A 10 -34.70 -3.61 12.31
N PHE A 11 -35.55 -4.50 12.81
CA PHE A 11 -35.77 -4.73 14.23
C PHE A 11 -34.50 -5.40 14.77
N ILE A 12 -33.58 -4.62 15.32
CA ILE A 12 -32.44 -5.11 16.10
C ILE A 12 -32.81 -4.90 17.57
N PRO A 13 -32.77 -5.93 18.43
CA PRO A 13 -33.11 -5.79 19.84
C PRO A 13 -32.25 -4.68 20.47
N THR A 14 -32.91 -3.63 20.94
CA THR A 14 -32.31 -2.34 21.32
C THR A 14 -31.76 -2.35 22.75
N ASN A 15 -31.08 -3.43 23.14
CA ASN A 15 -30.42 -3.50 24.43
C ASN A 15 -29.28 -4.52 24.42
N GLN A 16 -28.16 -4.16 23.81
CA GLN A 16 -26.88 -4.72 24.19
C GLN A 16 -26.10 -3.59 24.85
N GLU A 17 -25.98 -3.66 26.18
CA GLU A 17 -24.95 -2.94 26.92
C GLU A 17 -23.61 -3.10 26.18
N ARG A 18 -22.75 -2.08 26.21
CA ARG A 18 -21.37 -2.20 25.69
C ARG A 18 -20.67 -3.31 26.48
N LYS A 19 -20.79 -4.56 26.02
CA LYS A 19 -20.08 -5.70 26.60
C LYS A 19 -18.60 -5.45 26.33
N GLU A 20 -17.81 -5.30 27.39
CA GLU A 20 -16.35 -5.20 27.25
C GLU A 20 -15.85 -6.52 26.64
N ILE A 21 -15.25 -6.43 25.45
CA ILE A 21 -14.68 -7.58 24.75
C ILE A 21 -13.42 -8.02 25.49
N THR A 22 -13.43 -9.27 25.95
CA THR A 22 -12.34 -9.89 26.72
C THR A 22 -11.16 -10.28 25.85
N MET A 23 -9.99 -10.52 26.45
CA MET A 23 -8.80 -10.93 25.70
C MET A 23 -8.99 -12.31 25.05
N ASP A 24 -9.71 -13.22 25.69
CA ASP A 24 -9.97 -14.56 25.15
C ASP A 24 -10.84 -14.47 23.89
N GLU A 25 -11.90 -13.65 23.91
CA GLU A 25 -12.73 -13.36 22.73
C GLU A 25 -11.89 -12.78 21.57
N ILE A 26 -10.95 -11.88 21.85
CA ILE A 26 -10.03 -11.32 20.84
C ILE A 26 -9.12 -12.39 20.26
N ILE A 27 -8.57 -13.27 21.10
CA ILE A 27 -7.72 -14.37 20.62
C ILE A 27 -8.48 -15.27 19.66
N GLU A 28 -9.76 -15.55 19.95
CA GLU A 28 -10.60 -16.35 19.05
C GLU A 28 -10.85 -15.67 17.71
N MET A 29 -11.11 -14.36 17.68
CA MET A 29 -11.31 -13.58 16.45
C MET A 29 -10.13 -13.62 15.47
N PHE A 30 -8.90 -13.79 16.00
CA PHE A 30 -7.66 -13.69 15.24
C PHE A 30 -6.93 -15.03 15.06
N LYS A 31 -7.62 -16.16 15.32
CA LYS A 31 -7.11 -17.48 14.93
C LYS A 31 -7.04 -17.55 13.39
N GLY A 32 -5.93 -18.04 12.84
CA GLY A 32 -5.65 -17.91 11.40
C GLY A 32 -6.70 -18.53 10.49
N THR A 33 -7.18 -17.77 9.51
CA THR A 33 -7.98 -18.26 8.37
C THR A 33 -7.06 -18.51 7.17
N ASN A 34 -7.04 -19.73 6.63
CA ASN A 34 -6.08 -20.18 5.60
C ASN A 34 -6.41 -19.76 4.15
N ASN A 35 -7.21 -18.71 3.92
CA ASN A 35 -7.51 -18.25 2.57
C ASN A 35 -6.53 -17.16 2.12
N LEU A 36 -5.47 -17.57 1.44
CA LEU A 36 -4.70 -16.66 0.58
C LEU A 36 -5.62 -16.24 -0.57
N GLY A 37 -6.11 -15.01 -0.56
CA GLY A 37 -7.04 -14.51 -1.59
C GLY A 37 -6.52 -14.76 -3.01
N GLU A 38 -7.42 -15.16 -3.92
CA GLU A 38 -7.08 -15.67 -5.26
C GLU A 38 -6.19 -14.72 -6.08
N ASN A 39 -6.26 -13.41 -5.84
CA ASN A 39 -5.53 -12.34 -6.56
C ASN A 39 -4.05 -12.19 -6.19
N LEU A 40 -3.60 -12.71 -5.05
CA LEU A 40 -2.19 -12.65 -4.62
C LEU A 40 -1.27 -13.59 -5.44
N SER A 41 -1.85 -14.43 -6.29
CA SER A 41 -1.12 -15.33 -7.18
C SER A 41 -0.43 -14.63 -8.35
N GLU A 42 -0.83 -13.39 -8.69
CA GLU A 42 -0.14 -12.58 -9.71
C GLU A 42 1.04 -11.83 -9.09
N ILE A 43 2.23 -12.04 -9.65
CA ILE A 43 3.51 -11.61 -9.06
C ILE A 43 3.66 -10.09 -9.02
N THR A 44 3.18 -9.38 -10.03
CA THR A 44 3.31 -7.91 -10.10
C THR A 44 2.45 -7.27 -9.02
N TYR A 45 1.21 -7.72 -8.89
CA TYR A 45 0.24 -7.31 -7.88
C TYR A 45 0.77 -7.57 -6.47
N PHE A 46 1.26 -8.79 -6.19
CA PHE A 46 1.89 -9.13 -4.91
C PHE A 46 3.09 -8.22 -4.62
N THR A 47 3.96 -7.99 -5.60
CA THR A 47 5.15 -7.14 -5.44
C THR A 47 4.77 -5.70 -5.11
N CYS A 48 3.74 -5.15 -5.78
CA CYS A 48 3.25 -3.81 -5.52
C CYS A 48 2.74 -3.65 -4.08
N ILE A 49 1.88 -4.58 -3.63
CA ILE A 49 1.34 -4.55 -2.26
C ILE A 49 2.46 -4.73 -1.23
N LYS A 50 3.36 -5.70 -1.45
CA LYS A 50 4.52 -5.95 -0.57
C LYS A 50 5.38 -4.70 -0.45
N MET A 51 5.68 -4.03 -1.55
CA MET A 51 6.51 -2.82 -1.56
C MET A 51 5.88 -1.67 -0.79
N LEU A 52 4.58 -1.37 -0.99
CA LEU A 52 3.89 -0.31 -0.25
C LEU A 52 3.81 -0.65 1.24
N SER A 53 3.46 -1.89 1.56
CA SER A 53 3.35 -2.39 2.94
C SER A 53 4.68 -2.30 3.69
N GLU A 54 5.77 -2.76 3.08
CA GLU A 54 7.10 -2.65 3.67
C GLU A 54 7.60 -1.22 3.75
N SER A 55 7.27 -0.38 2.76
CA SER A 55 7.63 1.05 2.79
C SER A 55 7.01 1.74 4.00
N LEU A 56 5.73 1.49 4.27
CA LEU A 56 5.07 2.04 5.45
C LEU A 56 5.62 1.43 6.75
N GLY A 57 5.82 0.11 6.80
CA GLY A 57 6.33 -0.59 7.99
C GLY A 57 7.75 -0.19 8.40
N LYS A 58 8.57 0.32 7.47
CA LYS A 58 9.92 0.85 7.73
C LYS A 58 9.91 2.25 8.34
N LEU A 59 8.80 2.97 8.26
CA LEU A 59 8.69 4.33 8.78
C LEU A 59 8.40 4.31 10.28
N SER A 60 8.96 5.29 10.98
CA SER A 60 8.69 5.46 12.41
C SER A 60 7.76 6.64 12.62
N LEU A 61 6.66 6.42 13.34
CA LEU A 61 5.76 7.48 13.77
C LEU A 61 6.39 8.22 14.97
N LYS A 62 6.47 9.54 14.87
CA LYS A 62 7.01 10.43 15.91
C LYS A 62 5.91 11.34 16.42
N TYR A 63 6.05 11.78 17.66
CA TYR A 63 5.13 12.70 18.31
C TYR A 63 5.81 14.06 18.45
N TYR A 64 5.20 15.09 17.88
CA TYR A 64 5.68 16.45 17.81
C TYR A 64 4.72 17.41 18.49
N GLN A 65 5.22 18.62 18.76
CA GLN A 65 4.43 19.77 19.17
C GLN A 65 4.87 20.96 18.33
N ASP A 66 3.91 21.63 17.70
CA ASP A 66 4.13 22.92 17.07
C ASP A 66 4.23 24.00 18.15
N THR A 67 5.32 24.75 18.11
CA THR A 67 5.58 25.88 19.00
C THR A 67 5.88 27.13 18.17
N GLU A 68 5.91 28.31 18.79
CA GLU A 68 6.31 29.56 18.10
C GLU A 68 7.73 29.49 17.51
N GLU A 69 8.57 28.61 18.05
CA GLU A 69 9.93 28.33 17.60
C GLU A 69 10.03 27.21 16.55
N GLY A 70 8.90 26.65 16.12
CA GLY A 70 8.80 25.56 15.16
C GLY A 70 8.48 24.20 15.81
N PRO A 71 8.46 23.12 15.01
CA PRO A 71 8.10 21.79 15.50
C PRO A 71 9.21 21.22 16.40
N VAL A 72 8.83 20.79 17.60
CA VAL A 72 9.73 20.13 18.56
C VAL A 72 9.25 18.72 18.89
N SER A 73 10.18 17.81 19.15
CA SER A 73 9.81 16.46 19.60
C SER A 73 9.11 16.53 20.96
N ALA A 74 7.86 16.08 21.01
CA ALA A 74 7.05 16.10 22.20
C ALA A 74 7.43 14.97 23.17
N LYS A 75 7.20 15.21 24.47
CA LYS A 75 7.39 14.18 25.50
C LYS A 75 6.43 13.02 25.24
N SER A 76 6.92 11.79 25.37
CA SER A 76 6.13 10.60 25.07
C SER A 76 4.96 10.43 26.06
N THR A 77 3.75 10.32 25.52
CA THR A 77 2.52 10.00 26.24
C THR A 77 2.36 8.47 26.38
N GLN A 78 1.37 8.00 27.15
CA GLN A 78 1.08 6.56 27.19
C GLN A 78 0.68 6.02 25.82
N VAL A 79 -0.13 6.76 25.08
CA VAL A 79 -0.56 6.44 23.70
C VAL A 79 0.66 6.38 22.77
N SER A 80 1.52 7.40 22.78
CA SER A 80 2.70 7.42 21.91
C SER A 80 3.69 6.29 22.25
N LYS A 81 3.82 5.92 23.53
CA LYS A 81 4.62 4.76 23.96
C LYS A 81 4.04 3.47 23.43
N LYS A 82 2.71 3.29 23.49
CA LYS A 82 2.03 2.08 23.02
C LYS A 82 2.28 1.85 21.53
N ILE A 83 2.00 2.86 20.70
CA ILE A 83 2.19 2.79 19.24
C ILE A 83 3.66 2.52 18.89
N LYS A 84 4.60 3.16 19.59
CA LYS A 84 6.04 3.01 19.33
C LYS A 84 6.60 1.66 19.77
N THR A 85 6.07 1.05 20.82
CA THR A 85 6.62 -0.18 21.40
C THR A 85 5.93 -1.41 20.87
N ARG A 86 4.60 -1.49 21.03
CA ARG A 86 3.80 -2.62 20.59
C ARG A 86 2.31 -2.24 20.56
N PRO A 87 1.67 -2.22 19.38
CA PRO A 87 0.23 -1.93 19.27
C PRO A 87 -0.63 -3.02 19.91
N ASN A 88 -0.21 -4.28 19.84
CA ASN A 88 -0.84 -5.42 20.52
C ASN A 88 0.22 -6.47 20.92
N PRO A 89 -0.11 -7.50 21.73
CA PRO A 89 0.86 -8.49 22.17
C PRO A 89 1.52 -9.30 21.03
N TYR A 90 0.91 -9.39 19.85
CA TYR A 90 1.35 -10.29 18.78
C TYR A 90 2.18 -9.60 17.69
N MET A 91 1.96 -8.31 17.42
CA MET A 91 2.56 -7.60 16.30
C MET A 91 3.58 -6.57 16.75
N THR A 92 4.71 -6.49 16.04
CA THR A 92 5.61 -5.33 16.15
C THR A 92 4.98 -4.11 15.44
N PRO A 93 5.36 -2.86 15.77
CA PRO A 93 4.84 -1.67 15.09
C PRO A 93 5.01 -1.73 13.56
N SER A 94 6.16 -2.22 13.10
CA SER A 94 6.46 -2.37 11.66
C SER A 94 5.56 -3.40 10.99
N THR A 95 5.37 -4.57 11.61
CA THR A 95 4.45 -5.60 11.10
C THR A 95 3.02 -5.07 11.08
N PHE A 96 2.60 -4.37 12.14
CA PHE A 96 1.27 -3.81 12.26
C PHE A 96 0.96 -2.83 11.12
N LEU A 97 1.81 -1.82 10.91
CA LEU A 97 1.61 -0.85 9.83
C LEU A 97 1.65 -1.50 8.45
N ALA A 98 2.57 -2.45 8.23
CA ALA A 98 2.63 -3.21 6.98
C ALA A 98 1.34 -4.02 6.75
N SER A 99 0.79 -4.65 7.78
CA SER A 99 -0.46 -5.41 7.69
C SER A 99 -1.68 -4.51 7.46
N VAL A 100 -1.72 -3.31 8.05
CA VAL A 100 -2.78 -2.32 7.78
C VAL A 100 -2.72 -1.87 6.31
N GLU A 101 -1.54 -1.52 5.82
CA GLU A 101 -1.33 -1.11 4.43
C GLU A 101 -1.63 -2.24 3.43
N PHE A 102 -1.29 -3.48 3.80
CA PHE A 102 -1.66 -4.67 3.02
C PHE A 102 -3.19 -4.77 2.88
N ASN A 103 -3.92 -4.69 3.99
CA ASN A 103 -5.39 -4.74 4.00
C ASN A 103 -5.98 -3.60 3.17
N ARG A 104 -5.45 -2.38 3.32
CA ARG A 104 -5.92 -1.19 2.60
C ARG A 104 -5.78 -1.35 1.10
N ASN A 105 -4.64 -1.85 0.63
CA ASN A 105 -4.42 -2.08 -0.80
C ASN A 105 -5.25 -3.24 -1.34
N GLN A 106 -5.37 -4.32 -0.57
CA GLN A 106 -6.10 -5.51 -0.98
C GLN A 106 -7.61 -5.25 -1.05
N HIS A 107 -8.23 -4.63 -0.04
CA HIS A 107 -9.68 -4.48 0.08
C HIS A 107 -10.17 -3.04 -0.14
N GLY A 108 -9.28 -2.11 -0.48
CA GLY A 108 -9.59 -0.68 -0.60
C GLY A 108 -9.69 0.03 0.75
N ASN A 109 -9.78 -0.74 1.84
CA ASN A 109 -10.08 -0.29 3.18
C ASN A 109 -9.30 -1.12 4.19
N ALA A 110 -8.82 -0.48 5.25
CA ALA A 110 -8.29 -1.15 6.42
C ALA A 110 -8.84 -0.51 7.69
N TYR A 111 -9.17 -1.35 8.66
CA TYR A 111 -9.81 -0.91 9.90
C TYR A 111 -8.94 -1.32 11.09
N VAL A 112 -8.66 -0.37 11.96
CA VAL A 112 -7.95 -0.61 13.21
C VAL A 112 -8.86 -0.24 14.36
N TRP A 113 -9.21 -1.22 15.18
CA TRP A 113 -9.93 -1.00 16.43
C TRP A 113 -8.97 -0.61 17.55
N ASN A 114 -9.20 0.59 18.11
CA ASN A 114 -8.52 1.12 19.27
C ASN A 114 -9.31 0.79 20.53
N ARG A 115 -8.74 -0.05 21.40
CA ARG A 115 -9.39 -0.41 22.66
C ARG A 115 -8.96 0.55 23.76
N TRP A 116 -9.92 1.35 24.24
CA TRP A 116 -9.71 2.32 25.30
C TRP A 116 -10.24 1.81 26.64
N HIS A 117 -9.55 2.11 27.74
CA HIS A 117 -10.06 1.94 29.09
C HIS A 117 -9.72 3.16 29.94
N LYS A 118 -10.77 3.81 30.47
CA LYS A 118 -10.67 5.06 31.26
C LYS A 118 -9.79 6.13 30.60
N GLY A 119 -9.95 6.30 29.28
CA GLY A 119 -9.18 7.29 28.49
C GLY A 119 -7.75 6.88 28.12
N ASN A 120 -7.31 5.67 28.47
CA ASN A 120 -6.00 5.15 28.07
C ASN A 120 -6.14 4.11 26.96
N LEU A 121 -5.29 4.19 25.94
CA LEU A 121 -5.21 3.20 24.87
C LEU A 121 -4.53 1.93 25.39
N ILE A 122 -5.28 0.82 25.44
CA ILE A 122 -4.75 -0.48 25.88
C ILE A 122 -3.99 -1.14 24.74
N ASP A 123 -4.66 -1.35 23.61
CA ASP A 123 -4.17 -2.05 22.43
C ASP A 123 -4.94 -1.68 21.16
N GLN A 124 -4.38 -2.08 20.03
CA GLN A 124 -4.89 -1.83 18.69
C GLN A 124 -4.94 -3.14 17.88
N TRP A 125 -6.10 -3.41 17.26
CA TRP A 125 -6.37 -4.64 16.52
C TRP A 125 -6.76 -4.32 15.08
N ILE A 126 -6.15 -5.00 14.13
CA ILE A 126 -6.52 -4.87 12.71
C ILE A 126 -7.73 -5.75 12.49
N LEU A 127 -8.90 -5.16 12.18
CA LEU A 127 -10.07 -5.95 11.82
C LEU A 127 -9.94 -6.44 10.39
N GLN A 128 -10.42 -7.66 10.12
CA GLN A 128 -10.39 -8.24 8.78
C GLN A 128 -11.37 -7.47 7.88
N SER A 129 -10.83 -6.81 6.86
CA SER A 129 -11.57 -5.80 6.11
C SER A 129 -12.77 -6.34 5.32
N GLU A 130 -12.71 -7.62 4.92
CA GLU A 130 -13.79 -8.34 4.23
C GLU A 130 -15.05 -8.52 5.09
N TYR A 131 -14.89 -8.48 6.41
CA TYR A 131 -15.96 -8.74 7.37
C TYR A 131 -16.45 -7.48 8.09
N VAL A 132 -16.02 -6.30 7.63
CA VAL A 132 -16.47 -5.01 8.17
C VAL A 132 -17.49 -4.38 7.23
N THR A 133 -18.67 -4.09 7.76
CA THR A 133 -19.74 -3.36 7.07
C THR A 133 -19.97 -2.01 7.74
N LEU A 134 -20.01 -0.95 6.95
CA LEU A 134 -20.32 0.40 7.43
C LEU A 134 -21.84 0.63 7.45
N ILE A 135 -22.34 1.20 8.54
CA ILE A 135 -23.75 1.58 8.70
C ILE A 135 -23.82 3.02 9.17
N ILE A 136 -24.59 3.84 8.46
CA ILE A 136 -24.98 5.19 8.92
C ILE A 136 -26.32 5.04 9.63
N ASP A 137 -26.34 5.38 10.91
CA ASP A 137 -27.53 5.27 11.75
C ASP A 137 -28.44 6.50 11.61
N ASP A 138 -29.19 6.57 10.51
CA ASP A 138 -30.10 7.70 10.25
C ASP A 138 -31.29 7.77 11.24
N ALA A 139 -31.61 6.66 11.90
CA ALA A 139 -32.72 6.52 12.84
C ALA A 139 -32.34 6.64 14.33
N GLY A 140 -31.04 6.70 14.65
CA GLY A 140 -30.55 6.76 16.04
C GLY A 140 -30.72 5.46 16.83
N LEU A 141 -30.78 4.31 16.13
CA LEU A 141 -30.98 2.99 16.73
C LEU A 141 -29.77 2.50 17.55
N PHE A 142 -28.58 3.03 17.29
CA PHE A 142 -27.32 2.64 17.90
C PHE A 142 -26.71 3.71 18.81
N GLY A 143 -27.34 4.88 18.91
CA GLY A 143 -26.89 6.02 19.69
C GLY A 143 -27.45 7.33 19.16
N THR A 144 -26.60 8.17 18.58
CA THR A 144 -26.99 9.47 18.01
C THR A 144 -27.40 9.32 16.54
N THR A 145 -28.44 10.05 16.13
CA THR A 145 -28.88 10.10 14.74
C THR A 145 -27.76 10.59 13.82
N ASN A 146 -27.64 9.95 12.66
CA ASN A 146 -26.68 10.21 11.59
C ASN A 146 -25.20 9.94 11.95
N ASP A 147 -24.96 9.01 12.89
CA ASP A 147 -23.59 8.59 13.26
C ASP A 147 -23.14 7.34 12.48
N LEU A 148 -21.83 7.22 12.24
CA LEU A 148 -21.23 6.12 11.50
C LEU A 148 -20.81 5.00 12.45
N TYR A 149 -21.25 3.79 12.14
CA TYR A 149 -20.90 2.57 12.87
C TYR A 149 -20.23 1.55 11.96
N TYR A 150 -19.37 0.75 12.56
CA TYR A 150 -18.68 -0.36 11.91
C TYR A 150 -19.21 -1.65 12.54
N LEU A 151 -19.87 -2.47 11.73
CA LEU A 151 -20.24 -3.83 12.11
C LEU A 151 -19.16 -4.79 11.64
N TYR A 152 -18.54 -5.49 12.58
CA TYR A 152 -17.58 -6.55 12.30
C TYR A 152 -18.23 -7.90 12.58
N GLU A 153 -18.25 -8.78 11.60
CA GLU A 153 -18.73 -10.16 11.74
C GLU A 153 -17.53 -11.10 11.81
N ASP A 154 -17.22 -11.63 12.99
CA ASP A 154 -16.06 -12.50 13.15
C ASP A 154 -16.26 -13.81 12.33
N PRO A 155 -15.38 -14.12 11.36
CA PRO A 155 -15.53 -15.30 10.51
C PRO A 155 -15.47 -16.63 11.26
N ILE A 156 -14.90 -16.65 12.46
CA ILE A 156 -14.67 -17.88 13.22
C ILE A 156 -15.82 -18.13 14.19
N THR A 157 -16.20 -17.10 14.95
CA THR A 157 -17.26 -17.22 15.96
C THR A 157 -18.64 -16.88 15.43
N ASN A 158 -18.75 -16.24 14.25
CA ASN A 158 -19.98 -15.65 13.70
C ASN A 158 -20.63 -14.60 14.63
N ILE A 159 -19.90 -14.08 15.61
CA ILE A 159 -20.38 -13.03 16.51
C ILE A 159 -20.24 -11.69 15.80
N LYS A 160 -21.29 -10.86 15.92
CA LYS A 160 -21.31 -9.50 15.37
C LYS A 160 -20.94 -8.49 16.45
N TYR A 161 -19.91 -7.71 16.17
CA TYR A 161 -19.43 -6.64 17.02
C TYR A 161 -19.77 -5.30 16.39
N LYS A 162 -20.21 -4.34 17.22
CA LYS A 162 -20.54 -2.98 16.79
C LYS A 162 -19.52 -2.01 17.39
N PHE A 163 -18.85 -1.26 16.52
CA PHE A 163 -17.90 -0.23 16.92
C PHE A 163 -18.39 1.15 16.47
N ASN A 164 -18.20 2.16 17.32
CA ASN A 164 -18.46 3.55 16.96
C ASN A 164 -17.28 4.10 16.14
N HIS A 165 -17.53 5.10 15.28
CA HIS A 165 -16.48 5.71 14.47
C HIS A 165 -15.29 6.24 15.28
N LYS A 166 -15.46 6.63 16.54
CA LYS A 166 -14.35 7.12 17.38
C LYS A 166 -13.35 6.02 17.77
N ASP A 167 -13.80 4.77 17.83
CA ASP A 167 -12.98 3.64 18.26
C ASP A 167 -12.25 2.97 17.06
N ILE A 168 -12.64 3.28 15.83
CA ILE A 168 -12.04 2.72 14.60
C ILE A 168 -11.23 3.80 13.87
N MET A 169 -9.96 3.51 13.60
CA MET A 169 -9.21 4.19 12.54
C MET A 169 -9.51 3.50 11.20
N HIS A 170 -9.99 4.26 10.22
CA HIS A 170 -10.34 3.76 8.90
C HIS A 170 -9.42 4.35 7.83
N PHE A 171 -8.49 3.53 7.34
CA PHE A 171 -7.57 3.89 6.26
C PHE A 171 -8.13 3.45 4.91
N LYS A 172 -8.03 4.29 3.89
CA LYS A 172 -8.70 4.11 2.60
C LYS A 172 -7.72 4.25 1.45
N THR A 173 -8.01 3.62 0.32
CA THR A 173 -7.31 4.00 -0.92
C THR A 173 -7.64 5.44 -1.31
N GLY A 174 -6.79 6.06 -2.13
CA GLY A 174 -7.04 7.41 -2.65
C GLY A 174 -8.21 7.48 -3.63
N VAL A 175 -8.77 6.32 -4.02
CA VAL A 175 -9.91 6.22 -4.91
C VAL A 175 -11.13 5.87 -4.08
N SER A 176 -12.10 6.79 -4.04
CA SER A 176 -13.37 6.61 -3.36
C SER A 176 -14.50 7.21 -4.19
N ARG A 177 -15.68 6.57 -4.19
CA ARG A 177 -16.87 7.08 -4.90
C ARG A 177 -17.73 7.99 -4.04
N ASP A 178 -17.69 7.79 -2.73
CA ASP A 178 -18.57 8.43 -1.74
C ASP A 178 -17.79 9.21 -0.67
N GLY A 179 -16.46 9.12 -0.65
CA GLY A 179 -15.58 9.66 0.39
C GLY A 179 -15.57 8.83 1.68
N ILE A 180 -16.45 7.83 1.79
CA ILE A 180 -16.67 7.02 2.98
C ILE A 180 -15.89 5.71 2.85
N THR A 181 -15.94 5.04 1.70
CA THR A 181 -15.26 3.77 1.42
C THR A 181 -14.25 3.90 0.29
N GLY A 182 -13.10 3.25 0.44
CA GLY A 182 -12.10 3.16 -0.62
C GLY A 182 -12.36 1.99 -1.57
N LEU A 183 -11.78 2.06 -2.77
CA LEU A 183 -11.78 1.01 -3.78
C LEU A 183 -10.37 0.43 -3.97
N SER A 184 -10.26 -0.89 -3.98
CA SER A 184 -8.99 -1.58 -4.24
C SER A 184 -8.61 -1.54 -5.72
N VAL A 185 -7.31 -1.71 -6.01
CA VAL A 185 -6.82 -1.84 -7.39
C VAL A 185 -7.42 -3.08 -8.07
N GLN A 186 -7.61 -4.18 -7.34
CA GLN A 186 -8.24 -5.38 -7.89
C GLN A 186 -9.71 -5.16 -8.28
N GLU A 187 -10.48 -4.33 -7.56
CA GLU A 187 -11.85 -3.97 -7.95
C GLU A 187 -11.87 -3.08 -9.20
N ILE A 188 -10.89 -2.18 -9.32
CA ILE A 188 -10.78 -1.26 -10.47
C ILE A 188 -10.30 -2.00 -11.74
N LEU A 189 -9.32 -2.90 -11.59
CA LEU A 189 -8.65 -3.62 -12.68
C LEU A 189 -9.05 -5.10 -12.77
N HIS A 190 -10.22 -5.47 -12.25
CA HIS A 190 -10.67 -6.87 -12.15
C HIS A 190 -10.41 -7.68 -13.42
N SER A 191 -10.90 -7.20 -14.57
CA SER A 191 -10.73 -7.87 -15.87
C SER A 191 -9.27 -8.02 -16.32
N THR A 192 -8.42 -7.03 -16.01
CA THR A 192 -7.00 -7.06 -16.39
C THR A 192 -6.23 -8.05 -15.52
N VAL A 193 -6.48 -8.04 -14.20
CA VAL A 193 -5.85 -8.98 -13.25
C VAL A 193 -6.28 -10.41 -13.56
N GLU A 194 -7.57 -10.66 -13.79
CA GLU A 194 -8.08 -11.99 -14.19
C GLU A 194 -7.50 -12.45 -15.53
N GLY A 195 -7.44 -11.57 -16.53
CA GLY A 195 -6.84 -11.89 -17.83
C GLY A 195 -5.38 -12.33 -17.72
N ASN A 196 -4.58 -11.65 -16.88
CA ASN A 196 -3.19 -12.02 -16.64
C ASN A 196 -3.04 -13.37 -15.95
N LYS A 197 -3.90 -13.67 -14.97
CA LYS A 197 -3.93 -15.00 -14.34
C LYS A 197 -4.30 -16.10 -15.32
N ALA A 198 -5.33 -15.88 -16.14
CA ALA A 198 -5.76 -16.85 -17.14
C ALA A 198 -4.64 -17.14 -18.15
N SER A 199 -3.90 -16.09 -18.55
CA SER A 199 -2.70 -16.21 -19.39
C SER A 199 -1.59 -17.03 -18.70
N GLN A 200 -1.33 -16.80 -17.41
CA GLN A 200 -0.34 -17.58 -16.66
C GLN A 200 -0.76 -19.05 -16.50
N SER A 201 -2.04 -19.31 -16.21
CA SER A 201 -2.60 -20.67 -16.14
C SER A 201 -2.53 -21.39 -17.49
N PHE A 202 -2.83 -20.68 -18.58
CA PHE A 202 -2.68 -21.20 -19.94
C PHE A 202 -1.22 -21.63 -20.22
N LEU A 203 -0.24 -20.80 -19.89
CA LEU A 203 1.17 -21.17 -20.00
C LEU A 203 1.56 -22.35 -19.13
N ASN A 204 1.15 -22.34 -17.86
CA ASN A 204 1.44 -23.43 -16.94
C ASN A 204 0.91 -24.76 -17.51
N ASN A 205 -0.27 -24.73 -18.13
CA ASN A 205 -0.85 -25.89 -18.79
C ASN A 205 -0.12 -26.26 -20.09
N LEU A 206 0.31 -25.28 -20.90
CA LEU A 206 1.10 -25.51 -22.10
C LEU A 206 2.45 -26.17 -21.78
N HIS A 207 3.12 -25.73 -20.71
CA HIS A 207 4.38 -26.32 -20.26
C HIS A 207 4.18 -27.71 -19.64
N LYS A 208 3.15 -27.90 -18.80
CA LYS A 208 2.82 -29.21 -18.22
C LYS A 208 2.41 -30.25 -19.28
N GLY A 209 1.73 -29.81 -20.32
CA GLY A 209 1.32 -30.64 -21.46
C GLY A 209 2.43 -30.88 -22.49
N GLY A 210 3.66 -30.44 -22.24
CA GLY A 210 4.81 -30.69 -23.11
C GLY A 210 4.70 -30.00 -24.46
N MET A 211 4.59 -28.67 -24.50
CA MET A 211 4.70 -27.79 -25.69
C MET A 211 3.96 -28.28 -26.95
N SER A 212 2.97 -29.14 -26.78
CA SER A 212 2.13 -29.62 -27.87
C SER A 212 0.94 -28.69 -27.89
N ALA A 213 1.06 -27.66 -28.73
CA ALA A 213 -0.08 -26.91 -29.21
C ALA A 213 -1.15 -27.93 -29.64
N ARG A 214 -2.42 -27.63 -29.35
CA ARG A 214 -3.57 -28.48 -29.71
C ARG A 214 -3.31 -29.12 -31.08
N ALA A 215 -3.47 -30.42 -31.24
CA ALA A 215 -3.28 -31.06 -32.53
C ALA A 215 -4.63 -31.52 -33.07
N ALA A 216 -4.85 -31.36 -34.36
CA ALA A 216 -5.97 -31.96 -35.05
C ALA A 216 -5.57 -33.37 -35.48
N LEU A 217 -6.40 -34.36 -35.15
CA LEU A 217 -6.27 -35.71 -35.70
C LEU A 217 -7.11 -35.79 -36.97
N GLU A 218 -6.45 -35.83 -38.11
CA GLU A 218 -7.08 -36.06 -39.41
C GLU A 218 -7.19 -37.57 -39.66
N TYR A 219 -8.39 -38.05 -39.98
CA TYR A 219 -8.64 -39.43 -40.39
C TYR A 219 -9.75 -39.48 -41.44
N THR A 220 -9.76 -40.53 -42.25
CA THR A 220 -10.78 -40.74 -43.28
C THR A 220 -11.74 -41.85 -42.86
N GLY A 221 -13.05 -41.56 -42.82
CA GLY A 221 -14.13 -42.50 -42.47
C GLY A 221 -14.95 -42.08 -41.24
N ASP A 222 -16.17 -42.60 -41.14
CA ASP A 222 -17.05 -42.37 -39.98
C ASP A 222 -16.66 -43.29 -38.82
N LEU A 223 -16.13 -42.71 -37.74
CA LEU A 223 -15.97 -43.40 -36.47
C LEU A 223 -17.24 -43.24 -35.62
N ASN A 224 -17.66 -44.31 -34.94
CA ASN A 224 -18.67 -44.16 -33.89
C ASN A 224 -18.05 -43.51 -32.64
N LYS A 225 -18.88 -42.88 -31.80
CA LYS A 225 -18.43 -42.12 -30.61
C LYS A 225 -17.56 -42.93 -29.64
N ASP A 226 -17.78 -44.24 -29.54
CA ASP A 226 -17.01 -45.10 -28.64
C ASP A 226 -15.63 -45.47 -29.19
N ALA A 227 -15.51 -45.70 -30.50
CA ALA A 227 -14.23 -45.92 -31.17
C ALA A 227 -13.40 -44.63 -31.18
N GLU A 228 -14.04 -43.48 -31.41
CA GLU A 228 -13.40 -42.16 -31.36
C GLU A 228 -12.79 -41.89 -29.97
N ARG A 229 -13.55 -42.11 -28.89
CA ARG A 229 -13.03 -41.93 -27.51
C ARG A 229 -11.87 -42.86 -27.19
N LYS A 230 -11.93 -44.13 -27.59
CA LYS A 230 -10.85 -45.10 -27.36
C LYS A 230 -9.58 -44.70 -28.10
N LEU A 231 -9.72 -44.24 -29.34
CA LEU A 231 -8.61 -43.76 -30.16
C LEU A 231 -7.96 -42.51 -29.55
N LEU A 232 -8.76 -41.52 -29.17
CA LEU A 232 -8.28 -40.30 -28.52
C LEU A 232 -7.54 -40.61 -27.22
N LYS A 233 -8.12 -41.45 -26.36
CA LYS A 233 -7.50 -41.83 -25.09
C LYS A 233 -6.16 -42.53 -25.29
N GLY A 234 -6.06 -43.46 -26.25
CA GLY A 234 -4.81 -44.13 -26.58
C GLY A 234 -3.73 -43.15 -27.05
N ILE A 235 -4.09 -42.18 -27.91
CA ILE A 235 -3.15 -41.15 -28.38
C ILE A 235 -2.73 -40.22 -27.24
N GLU A 236 -3.67 -39.80 -26.38
CA GLU A 236 -3.38 -38.94 -25.22
C GLU A 236 -2.42 -39.60 -24.23
N GLU A 237 -2.54 -40.92 -23.99
CA GLU A 237 -1.61 -41.68 -23.12
C GLU A 237 -0.16 -41.64 -23.62
N TYR A 238 0.05 -41.62 -24.94
CA TYR A 238 1.39 -41.49 -25.54
C TYR A 238 1.85 -40.03 -25.70
N ALA A 239 0.92 -39.08 -25.81
CA ALA A 239 1.21 -37.67 -26.10
C ALA A 239 1.34 -36.78 -24.85
N THR A 240 0.79 -37.19 -23.70
CA THR A 240 0.78 -36.38 -22.47
C THR A 240 1.80 -36.88 -21.43
N GLY A 241 2.32 -35.97 -20.60
CA GLY A 241 3.30 -36.27 -19.55
C GLY A 241 4.73 -35.87 -19.91
N ALA A 242 5.48 -35.34 -18.94
CA ALA A 242 6.85 -34.88 -19.14
C ALA A 242 7.80 -36.03 -19.52
N GLU A 243 7.52 -37.24 -19.02
CA GLU A 243 8.23 -38.48 -19.32
C GLU A 243 8.03 -38.98 -20.76
N ASN A 244 7.03 -38.47 -21.49
CA ASN A 244 6.72 -38.85 -22.87
C ASN A 244 7.26 -37.85 -23.91
N ALA A 245 7.86 -36.76 -23.46
CA ALA A 245 8.51 -35.79 -24.33
C ALA A 245 9.62 -36.44 -25.18
N GLY A 246 9.53 -36.29 -26.50
CA GLY A 246 10.50 -36.84 -27.46
C GLY A 246 10.29 -38.30 -27.86
N LYS A 247 9.23 -38.98 -27.38
CA LYS A 247 8.88 -40.34 -27.81
C LYS A 247 8.06 -40.34 -29.11
N PHE A 248 8.16 -41.43 -29.88
CA PHE A 248 7.33 -41.63 -31.07
C PHE A 248 5.90 -41.99 -30.69
N ILE A 249 4.92 -41.36 -31.34
CA ILE A 249 3.50 -41.65 -31.18
C ILE A 249 3.09 -42.62 -32.32
N PRO A 250 2.65 -43.85 -32.01
CA PRO A 250 2.21 -44.78 -33.04
C PRO A 250 0.86 -44.33 -33.62
N LEU A 251 0.80 -44.14 -34.95
CA LEU A 251 -0.42 -43.75 -35.66
C LEU A 251 -0.88 -44.84 -36.64
N PRO A 252 -2.17 -45.22 -36.64
CA PRO A 252 -2.73 -46.13 -37.64
C PRO A 252 -2.62 -45.57 -39.07
N LEU A 253 -2.62 -46.49 -40.05
CA LEU A 253 -2.60 -46.15 -41.46
C LEU A 253 -3.81 -45.27 -41.83
N GLY A 254 -3.55 -44.17 -42.55
CA GLY A 254 -4.58 -43.21 -42.98
C GLY A 254 -4.93 -42.15 -41.95
N MET A 255 -4.24 -42.10 -40.80
CA MET A 255 -4.39 -41.06 -39.79
C MET A 255 -3.16 -40.15 -39.76
N LYS A 256 -3.38 -38.86 -39.50
CA LYS A 256 -2.32 -37.86 -39.40
C LYS A 256 -2.58 -36.91 -38.23
N ILE A 257 -1.59 -36.73 -37.38
CA ILE A 257 -1.60 -35.65 -36.38
C ILE A 257 -1.07 -34.40 -37.08
N VAL A 258 -1.90 -33.36 -37.14
CA VAL A 258 -1.52 -32.03 -37.60
C VAL A 258 -1.40 -31.12 -36.38
N PRO A 259 -0.19 -30.67 -36.01
CA PRO A 259 -0.04 -29.71 -34.93
C PRO A 259 -0.75 -28.41 -35.33
N LEU A 260 -1.65 -27.89 -34.50
CA LEU A 260 -2.19 -26.55 -34.70
C LEU A 260 -1.14 -25.59 -34.16
N ASP A 261 -0.32 -25.08 -35.06
CA ASP A 261 0.78 -24.20 -34.73
C ASP A 261 0.26 -22.90 -34.10
N LEU A 262 0.46 -22.76 -32.79
CA LEU A 262 0.17 -21.54 -32.06
C LEU A 262 1.32 -20.57 -32.34
N LYS A 263 1.22 -19.82 -33.43
CA LYS A 263 2.15 -18.74 -33.77
C LYS A 263 1.96 -17.53 -32.86
N LEU A 264 2.24 -17.69 -31.58
CA LEU A 264 2.63 -16.57 -30.73
C LEU A 264 4.16 -16.57 -30.74
N THR A 265 4.79 -15.53 -31.29
CA THR A 265 6.23 -15.42 -31.11
C THR A 265 6.50 -15.16 -29.62
N ASP A 266 7.51 -15.81 -29.05
CA ASP A 266 7.88 -15.59 -27.65
C ASP A 266 8.09 -14.11 -27.33
N SER A 267 8.53 -13.31 -28.32
CA SER A 267 8.67 -11.85 -28.23
C SER A 267 7.35 -11.11 -28.01
N GLN A 268 6.29 -11.42 -28.76
CA GLN A 268 4.99 -10.76 -28.60
C GLN A 268 4.36 -11.09 -27.25
N PHE A 269 4.54 -12.32 -26.79
CA PHE A 269 4.06 -12.74 -25.48
C PHE A 269 4.80 -12.05 -24.33
N PHE A 270 6.13 -11.94 -24.44
CA PHE A 270 6.93 -11.18 -23.49
C PHE A 270 6.51 -9.72 -23.41
N ASP A 271 6.29 -9.07 -24.57
CA ASP A 271 5.85 -7.68 -24.65
C ASP A 271 4.48 -7.46 -24.01
N LEU A 272 3.52 -8.37 -24.24
CA LEU A 272 2.19 -8.32 -23.60
C LEU A 272 2.29 -8.47 -22.08
N LYS A 273 3.09 -9.43 -21.58
CA LYS A 273 3.30 -9.59 -20.13
C LYS A 273 3.95 -8.36 -19.51
N LYS A 274 4.98 -7.83 -20.15
CA LYS A 274 5.65 -6.61 -19.70
C LYS A 274 4.67 -5.45 -19.64
N TYR A 275 3.88 -5.25 -20.69
CA TYR A 275 2.86 -4.19 -20.73
C TYR A 275 1.82 -4.34 -19.61
N SER A 276 1.30 -5.55 -19.41
CA SER A 276 0.39 -5.87 -18.31
C SER A 276 0.99 -5.56 -16.93
N SER A 277 2.24 -5.97 -16.67
CA SER A 277 2.92 -5.66 -15.42
C SER A 277 3.07 -4.16 -15.20
N LEU A 278 3.40 -3.40 -16.25
CA LEU A 278 3.49 -1.94 -16.19
C LEU A 278 2.14 -1.28 -15.90
N GLN A 279 1.04 -1.79 -16.46
CA GLN A 279 -0.31 -1.30 -16.16
C GLN A 279 -0.70 -1.53 -14.69
N ILE A 280 -0.42 -2.72 -14.15
CA ILE A 280 -0.68 -3.02 -12.74
C ILE A 280 0.15 -2.10 -11.84
N ALA A 281 1.45 -1.97 -12.10
CA ALA A 281 2.32 -1.09 -11.31
C ALA A 281 1.86 0.37 -11.36
N ALA A 282 1.48 0.87 -12.55
CA ALA A 282 0.97 2.21 -12.73
C ALA A 282 -0.32 2.48 -11.92
N ALA A 283 -1.20 1.49 -11.78
CA ALA A 283 -2.41 1.61 -10.98
C ALA A 283 -2.14 1.74 -9.47
N PHE A 284 -1.02 1.21 -8.98
CA PHE A 284 -0.52 1.43 -7.62
C PHE A 284 0.33 2.71 -7.49
N GLY A 285 0.56 3.45 -8.57
CA GLY A 285 1.49 4.58 -8.60
C GLY A 285 2.98 4.18 -8.64
N ILE A 286 3.27 2.88 -8.73
CA ILE A 286 4.64 2.35 -8.66
C ILE A 286 5.32 2.44 -10.02
N LYS A 287 6.52 3.01 -10.05
CA LYS A 287 7.32 3.18 -11.27
C LYS A 287 8.01 1.86 -11.67
N PRO A 288 8.36 1.65 -12.96
CA PRO A 288 8.86 0.35 -13.46
C PRO A 288 10.14 -0.17 -12.78
N ASN A 289 11.05 0.73 -12.43
CA ASN A 289 12.29 0.39 -11.73
C ASN A 289 12.06 -0.30 -10.38
N HIS A 290 10.94 0.01 -9.71
CA HIS A 290 10.58 -0.54 -8.42
C HIS A 290 10.07 -2.00 -8.51
N ILE A 291 9.67 -2.44 -9.70
CA ILE A 291 9.34 -3.84 -10.01
C ILE A 291 10.47 -4.55 -10.78
N ASN A 292 11.71 -4.05 -10.67
CA ASN A 292 12.92 -4.57 -11.32
C ASN A 292 12.97 -4.46 -12.85
N ASP A 293 12.19 -3.55 -13.48
CA ASP A 293 12.41 -3.20 -14.88
C ASP A 293 13.44 -2.07 -15.01
N TYR A 294 14.70 -2.46 -15.22
CA TYR A 294 15.85 -1.55 -15.38
C TYR A 294 16.18 -1.20 -16.84
N SER A 295 15.30 -1.53 -17.79
CA SER A 295 15.58 -1.38 -19.23
C SER A 295 15.96 0.05 -19.68
N LYS A 296 15.70 1.07 -18.86
CA LYS A 296 16.03 2.49 -19.12
C LYS A 296 16.67 3.22 -17.92
N SER A 297 17.22 2.53 -16.92
CA SER A 297 17.72 3.17 -15.69
C SER A 297 19.25 3.28 -15.60
N SER A 298 19.76 4.48 -15.29
CA SER A 298 21.14 4.72 -14.81
C SER A 298 21.18 4.89 -13.28
N TYR A 299 22.37 4.90 -12.67
CA TYR A 299 22.54 5.06 -11.21
C TYR A 299 22.05 6.43 -10.71
N SER A 300 22.34 7.52 -11.43
CA SER A 300 21.83 8.87 -11.11
C SER A 300 20.30 8.95 -11.20
N ASN A 301 19.68 8.14 -12.07
CA ASN A 301 18.23 8.05 -12.14
C ASN A 301 17.64 7.36 -10.90
N SER A 302 18.37 6.50 -10.19
CA SER A 302 17.83 5.69 -9.09
C SER A 302 17.48 6.49 -7.83
N GLU A 303 18.31 7.47 -7.44
CA GLU A 303 18.02 8.35 -6.30
C GLU A 303 16.81 9.24 -6.59
N MET A 304 16.79 9.86 -7.77
CA MET A 304 15.65 10.67 -8.23
C MET A 304 14.37 9.84 -8.33
N GLN A 305 14.47 8.56 -8.70
CA GLN A 305 13.33 7.64 -8.74
C GLN A 305 12.81 7.30 -7.35
N ASN A 306 13.66 7.13 -6.33
CA ASN A 306 13.22 6.92 -4.95
C ASN A 306 12.48 8.16 -4.40
N ILE A 307 12.98 9.36 -4.73
CA ILE A 307 12.30 10.62 -4.38
C ILE A 307 10.95 10.73 -5.11
N SER A 308 10.91 10.43 -6.41
CA SER A 308 9.65 10.42 -7.17
C SER A 308 8.65 9.40 -6.61
N PHE A 309 9.07 8.22 -6.17
CA PHE A 309 8.19 7.27 -5.51
C PHE A 309 7.64 7.82 -4.18
N TYR A 310 8.47 8.48 -3.39
CA TYR A 310 8.01 9.15 -2.19
C TYR A 310 6.97 10.23 -2.49
N VAL A 311 7.29 11.16 -3.39
CA VAL A 311 6.46 12.33 -3.70
C VAL A 311 5.17 11.92 -4.42
N ASP A 312 5.26 11.09 -5.45
CA ASP A 312 4.13 10.75 -6.32
C ASP A 312 3.20 9.71 -5.69
N THR A 313 3.71 8.83 -4.81
CA THR A 313 2.96 7.68 -4.29
C THR A 313 2.80 7.71 -2.77
N LEU A 314 3.92 7.68 -2.02
CA LEU A 314 3.84 7.50 -0.58
C LEU A 314 3.30 8.73 0.15
N LEU A 315 3.61 9.94 -0.29
CA LEU A 315 3.29 11.17 0.42
C LEU A 315 1.78 11.30 0.72
N PHE A 316 0.93 11.00 -0.27
CA PHE A 316 -0.51 11.02 -0.08
C PHE A 316 -0.97 9.96 0.94
N ILE A 317 -0.41 8.74 0.85
CA ILE A 317 -0.73 7.64 1.78
C ILE A 317 -0.34 8.04 3.21
N LEU A 318 0.88 8.54 3.40
CA LEU A 318 1.37 8.97 4.71
C LEU A 318 0.52 10.08 5.30
N LYS A 319 0.19 11.09 4.48
CA LYS A 319 -0.67 12.20 4.92
C LYS A 319 -2.04 11.71 5.38
N GLN A 320 -2.70 10.83 4.61
CA GLN A 320 -3.98 10.27 5.01
C GLN A 320 -3.88 9.50 6.33
N TYR A 321 -2.80 8.73 6.51
CA TYR A 321 -2.58 7.99 7.75
C TYR A 321 -2.35 8.94 8.93
N GLU A 322 -1.54 9.98 8.75
CA GLU A 322 -1.29 11.00 9.77
C GLU A 322 -2.58 11.71 10.17
N GLU A 323 -3.41 12.11 9.20
CA GLU A 323 -4.70 12.78 9.46
C GLU A 323 -5.64 11.88 10.28
N GLU A 324 -5.81 10.61 9.91
CA GLU A 324 -6.68 9.67 10.63
C GLU A 324 -6.12 9.34 12.03
N ILE A 325 -4.81 9.12 12.14
CA ILE A 325 -4.14 8.84 13.43
C ILE A 325 -4.30 10.03 14.39
N ASN A 326 -4.06 11.25 13.90
CA ASN A 326 -4.17 12.46 14.72
C ASN A 326 -5.61 12.69 15.18
N TYR A 327 -6.58 12.49 14.29
CA TYR A 327 -7.99 12.66 14.64
C TYR A 327 -8.48 11.64 15.68
N LYS A 328 -8.02 10.37 15.62
CA LYS A 328 -8.52 9.30 16.50
C LYS A 328 -7.76 9.12 17.80
N LEU A 329 -6.46 9.41 17.82
CA LEU A 329 -5.59 9.09 18.97
C LEU A 329 -5.28 10.27 19.87
N GLN A 330 -5.68 11.48 19.48
CA GLN A 330 -5.46 12.69 20.27
C GLN A 330 -6.75 13.21 20.90
N THR A 331 -6.60 13.87 22.03
CA THR A 331 -7.69 14.63 22.64
C THR A 331 -7.76 16.03 22.03
N GLU A 332 -8.94 16.65 22.05
CA GLU A 332 -9.13 18.04 21.57
C GLU A 332 -8.11 19.00 22.21
N LYS A 333 -7.89 18.86 23.52
CA LYS A 333 -6.87 19.65 24.25
C LYS A 333 -5.45 19.49 23.70
N GLN A 334 -5.07 18.28 23.26
CA GLN A 334 -3.75 18.05 22.68
C GLN A 334 -3.62 18.70 21.30
N ILE A 335 -4.69 18.63 20.50
CA ILE A 335 -4.75 19.27 19.18
C ILE A 335 -4.64 20.78 19.33
N ASP A 336 -5.40 21.39 20.25
CA ASP A 336 -5.35 22.83 20.53
C ASP A 336 -3.98 23.30 21.03
N GLN A 337 -3.23 22.41 21.67
CA GLN A 337 -1.85 22.66 22.14
C GLN A 337 -0.79 22.41 21.07
N GLY A 338 -1.21 22.13 19.83
CA GLY A 338 -0.34 21.91 18.68
C GLY A 338 0.38 20.57 18.69
N TYR A 339 -0.08 19.57 19.45
CA TYR A 339 0.52 18.24 19.40
C TYR A 339 0.04 17.47 18.18
N TYR A 340 0.92 16.68 17.56
CA TYR A 340 0.56 15.82 16.43
C TYR A 340 1.56 14.66 16.23
N TYR A 341 1.14 13.65 15.49
CA TYR A 341 1.93 12.53 15.01
C TYR A 341 2.32 12.74 13.55
N LYS A 342 3.59 12.48 13.23
CA LYS A 342 4.16 12.58 11.87
C LYS A 342 5.12 11.42 11.62
N PHE A 343 5.11 10.86 10.41
CA PHE A 343 6.07 9.85 9.99
C PHE A 343 7.43 10.48 9.74
N ASN A 344 8.48 9.81 10.23
CA ASN A 344 9.84 10.19 9.90
C ASN A 344 10.26 9.58 8.56
N VAL A 345 10.23 10.42 7.52
CA VAL A 345 10.60 10.08 6.14
C VAL A 345 12.06 10.37 5.80
N ASN A 346 12.84 10.89 6.77
CA ASN A 346 14.24 11.26 6.55
C ASN A 346 15.09 10.05 6.14
N SER A 347 14.64 8.82 6.45
CA SER A 347 15.29 7.61 5.96
C SER A 347 15.23 7.47 4.44
N ILE A 348 14.13 7.90 3.81
CA ILE A 348 13.91 7.88 2.36
C ILE A 348 14.62 9.06 1.70
N LEU A 349 14.52 10.25 2.31
CA LEU A 349 15.11 11.49 1.79
C LEU A 349 16.62 11.64 2.09
N ARG A 350 17.26 10.62 2.67
CA ARG A 350 18.63 10.74 3.20
C ARG A 350 19.69 11.04 2.14
N ALA A 351 19.49 10.58 0.90
CA ALA A 351 20.38 10.91 -0.22
C ALA A 351 20.23 12.38 -0.65
N ASP A 352 18.99 12.87 -0.71
CA ASP A 352 18.68 14.28 -0.99
C ASP A 352 19.10 15.21 0.14
N LEU A 353 19.12 14.75 1.41
CA LEU A 353 19.47 15.57 2.56
C LEU A 353 20.86 16.21 2.41
N LYS A 354 21.82 15.53 1.77
CA LYS A 354 23.13 16.13 1.48
C LYS A 354 22.98 17.31 0.51
N SER A 355 22.34 17.09 -0.63
CA SER A 355 22.09 18.13 -1.64
C SER A 355 21.21 19.26 -1.11
N GLN A 356 20.25 18.95 -0.23
CA GLN A 356 19.36 19.90 0.43
C GLN A 356 20.12 20.74 1.46
N ILE A 357 20.96 20.12 2.30
CA ILE A 357 21.82 20.85 3.24
C ILE A 357 22.83 21.72 2.48
N GLU A 358 23.44 21.21 1.40
CA GLU A 358 24.35 21.99 0.56
C GLU A 358 23.63 23.19 -0.05
N SER A 359 22.44 22.99 -0.64
CA SER A 359 21.64 24.05 -1.25
C SER A 359 21.18 25.09 -0.23
N LEU A 360 20.69 24.66 0.94
CA LEU A 360 20.26 25.55 2.02
C LEU A 360 21.45 26.29 2.64
N SER A 361 22.59 25.63 2.82
CA SER A 361 23.83 26.25 3.29
C SER A 361 24.32 27.32 2.32
N THR A 362 24.31 27.03 1.02
CA THR A 362 24.61 28.01 -0.04
C THR A 362 23.62 29.16 -0.04
N GLY A 363 22.32 28.89 0.13
CA GLY A 363 21.29 29.92 0.25
C GLY A 363 21.52 30.85 1.45
N VAL A 364 21.89 30.29 2.61
CA VAL A 364 22.24 31.07 3.81
C VAL A 364 23.53 31.87 3.60
N GLN A 365 24.55 31.31 2.97
CA GLN A 365 25.81 32.02 2.67
C GLN A 365 25.63 33.20 1.70
N ASN A 366 24.68 33.06 0.78
CA ASN A 366 24.34 34.09 -0.21
C ASN A 366 23.27 35.07 0.28
N GLY A 367 22.84 34.97 1.55
CA GLY A 367 21.82 35.84 2.12
C GLY A 367 20.41 35.67 1.55
N ILE A 368 20.10 34.54 0.88
CA ILE A 368 18.77 34.20 0.36
C ILE A 368 17.85 33.77 1.50
N TYR A 369 18.39 33.03 2.47
CA TYR A 369 17.68 32.55 3.66
C TYR A 369 18.43 32.95 4.92
N THR A 370 17.70 33.20 6.00
CA THR A 370 18.25 33.18 7.36
C THR A 370 18.53 31.73 7.78
N PRO A 371 19.47 31.47 8.71
CA PRO A 371 19.65 30.14 9.27
C PRO A 371 18.37 29.52 9.84
N ASN A 372 17.49 30.30 10.46
CA ASN A 372 16.23 29.80 11.02
C ASN A 372 15.20 29.42 9.94
N GLU A 373 15.13 30.14 8.83
CA GLU A 373 14.32 29.72 7.66
C GLU A 373 14.83 28.42 7.06
N ALA A 374 16.15 28.29 6.87
CA ALA A 374 16.76 27.04 6.40
C ALA A 374 16.50 25.87 7.36
N ARG A 375 16.49 26.11 8.66
CA ARG A 375 16.16 25.10 9.68
C ARG A 375 14.69 24.73 9.67
N ALA A 376 13.79 25.68 9.41
CA ALA A 376 12.35 25.42 9.28
C ALA A 376 12.05 24.46 8.12
N TYR A 377 12.72 24.60 6.97
CA TYR A 377 12.61 23.65 5.84
C TYR A 377 13.03 22.22 6.20
N LEU A 378 13.86 22.05 7.24
CA LEU A 378 14.33 20.76 7.72
C LEU A 378 13.58 20.27 8.97
N ASP A 379 12.44 20.90 9.31
CA ASP A 379 11.68 20.64 10.54
C ASP A 379 12.58 20.69 11.80
N LYS A 380 13.56 21.61 11.83
CA LYS A 380 14.46 21.81 12.97
C LYS A 380 14.03 23.02 13.80
N PRO A 381 14.18 22.96 15.14
CA PRO A 381 13.86 24.09 15.99
C PRO A 381 14.75 25.28 15.66
N LYS A 382 14.22 26.50 15.82
CA LYS A 382 15.00 27.74 15.71
C LYS A 382 16.17 27.76 16.69
N VAL A 383 17.20 28.51 16.35
CA VAL A 383 18.33 28.79 17.26
C VAL A 383 18.37 30.29 17.57
N PRO A 384 18.85 30.67 18.77
CA PRO A 384 19.09 32.07 19.09
C PRO A 384 19.99 32.72 18.04
N GLU A 385 19.71 33.97 17.67
CA GLU A 385 20.43 34.74 16.64
C GLU A 385 20.34 34.20 15.20
N GLY A 386 19.53 33.16 14.96
CA GLY A 386 19.39 32.52 13.64
C GLY A 386 18.49 33.26 12.64
N ASP A 387 17.86 34.37 13.02
CA ASP A 387 16.95 35.17 12.17
C ASP A 387 17.67 36.30 11.41
N LYS A 388 19.01 36.31 11.43
CA LYS A 388 19.82 37.29 10.70
C LYS A 388 20.29 36.69 9.38
N THR A 389 20.21 37.45 8.30
CA THR A 389 20.83 37.09 7.03
C THR A 389 22.33 37.32 7.12
N TYR A 390 23.09 36.31 6.71
CA TYR A 390 24.54 36.38 6.62
C TYR A 390 24.91 36.56 5.16
N ALA A 391 25.88 37.42 4.87
CA ALA A 391 26.42 37.60 3.53
C ALA A 391 27.94 37.54 3.61
N ASN A 392 28.55 36.95 2.60
CA ASN A 392 30.00 36.92 2.49
C ASN A 392 30.52 38.34 2.19
N GLY A 393 31.28 38.92 3.13
CA GLY A 393 31.86 40.27 2.99
C GLY A 393 32.90 40.43 1.88
N ASN A 394 33.32 39.34 1.24
CA ASN A 394 34.19 39.37 0.06
C ASN A 394 33.40 39.58 -1.25
N ILE A 395 32.07 39.45 -1.23
CA ILE A 395 31.21 39.70 -2.39
C ILE A 395 30.80 41.17 -2.34
N ILE A 396 31.56 42.00 -3.06
CA ILE A 396 31.34 43.44 -3.17
C ILE A 396 31.03 43.79 -4.63
N PRO A 397 30.23 44.84 -4.90
CA PRO A 397 30.04 45.35 -6.26
C PRO A 397 31.39 45.58 -6.93
N LEU A 398 31.50 45.26 -8.23
CA LEU A 398 32.77 45.39 -8.97
C LEU A 398 33.36 46.80 -8.87
N GLU A 399 32.50 47.82 -8.77
CA GLU A 399 32.88 49.23 -8.59
C GLU A 399 33.57 49.51 -7.24
N MET A 400 33.29 48.71 -6.21
CA MET A 400 33.87 48.82 -4.86
C MET A 400 35.05 47.86 -4.66
N ALA A 401 35.37 47.04 -5.68
CA ALA A 401 36.49 46.10 -5.63
C ALA A 401 37.81 46.86 -5.44
N GLY A 402 38.48 46.63 -4.30
CA GLY A 402 39.74 47.28 -3.95
C GLY A 402 39.60 48.49 -3.00
N GLU A 403 38.40 48.98 -2.69
CA GLU A 403 38.23 50.10 -1.73
C GLU A 403 38.66 49.74 -0.30
N GLN A 404 38.59 48.46 0.05
CA GLN A 404 39.06 47.92 1.33
C GLN A 404 40.58 48.08 1.53
N TYR A 405 41.35 48.20 0.43
CA TYR A 405 42.79 48.47 0.46
C TYR A 405 43.13 49.98 0.42
N ARG A 406 42.13 50.86 0.23
CA ARG A 406 42.35 52.31 0.10
C ARG A 406 42.49 53.05 1.44
N LYS A 407 42.13 52.44 2.57
CA LYS A 407 42.10 53.08 3.91
C LYS A 407 43.06 52.47 4.94
N GLY A 408 44.21 51.97 4.50
CA GLY A 408 45.21 51.35 5.40
C GLY A 408 46.67 51.73 5.13
N GLY A 409 46.93 52.80 4.38
CA GLY A 409 48.26 53.16 3.88
C GLY A 409 48.89 54.43 4.46
N ASP A 410 48.47 54.89 5.65
CA ASP A 410 49.20 55.95 6.38
C ASP A 410 49.53 55.47 7.80
N LYS A 411 50.70 54.85 7.94
CA LYS A 411 51.51 54.84 9.16
C LYS A 411 52.96 55.02 8.78
#